data_AF-A0A7T3U4T8-F1
#
_entry.id   AF-A0A7T3U4T8-F1
#
_cell.length_a   1.000
_cell.length_b   1.000
_cell.length_c   1.000
_cell.angle_alpha   90.00
_cell.angle_beta   90.00
_cell.angle_gamma   90.00
#
_symmetry.space_group_name_H-M   'P 1'
#
loop_
_entity.id
_entity.type
_entity.pdbx_description
1 polymer ?
#
loop_
_entity_poly.entity_id
_entity_poly.type
_entity_poly.pdbx_seq_one_letter_code
_entity_poly.pdbx_strand_id
1 'polypeptide(L)'
;MINFTYFCKILDLINSKVHINLNGFLKLVSLINKLNKPISSSVLSNLSKLGILPNVEFESPILNLNPNLNPFWISGFIAGEGSFTYLTRSRKNYQMKIIKDYTLVMEVSQNSKDWFILTSIQKYFQVGKIYNETRGITKFRLVVKEEIINKLIPPFLNYPLEGPKLLQYSIWIKIVKMLVEEPIKTLERDNKIYNLIKKLSNL
;
A
#
# COMPACT_ATOMS: atom_id res chain seq x y z
N MET A 1 11.10 8.60 -0.80
CA MET A 1 12.22 9.13 -1.60
C MET A 1 13.14 10.06 -0.79
N ILE A 2 12.61 11.09 -0.13
CA ILE A 2 13.40 12.06 0.65
C ILE A 2 14.25 11.38 1.73
N ASN A 3 13.66 10.52 2.58
CA ASN A 3 14.40 9.84 3.65
C ASN A 3 15.53 8.93 3.16
N PHE A 4 15.33 8.24 2.02
CA PHE A 4 16.38 7.42 1.41
C PHE A 4 17.58 8.29 0.98
N THR A 5 17.31 9.50 0.51
CA THR A 5 18.37 10.43 0.09
C THR A 5 19.18 10.94 1.29
N TYR A 6 18.49 11.30 2.38
CA TYR A 6 19.17 11.61 3.66
C TYR A 6 20.00 10.42 4.17
N PHE A 7 19.47 9.20 4.08
CA PHE A 7 20.18 7.98 4.47
C PHE A 7 21.48 7.79 3.68
N CYS A 8 21.44 7.89 2.35
CA CYS A 8 22.64 7.82 1.51
C CYS A 8 23.66 8.89 1.89
N LYS A 9 23.21 10.14 2.09
CA LYS A 9 24.10 11.23 2.48
C LYS A 9 24.78 10.99 3.83
N ILE A 10 24.04 10.42 4.79
CA ILE A 10 24.58 10.03 6.10
C ILE A 10 25.66 8.96 5.91
N LEU A 11 25.39 7.92 5.09
CA LEU A 11 26.39 6.88 4.80
C LEU A 11 27.66 7.44 4.16
N ASP A 12 27.54 8.37 3.21
CA ASP A 12 28.71 9.00 2.57
C ASP A 12 29.60 9.73 3.59
N LEU A 13 28.98 10.43 4.55
CA LEU A 13 29.70 11.12 5.62
C LEU A 13 30.33 10.14 6.62
N ILE A 14 29.68 9.00 6.87
CA ILE A 14 30.24 7.93 7.69
C ILE A 14 31.48 7.34 7.01
N ASN A 15 31.38 6.99 5.72
CA ASN A 15 32.47 6.42 4.93
C ASN A 15 33.66 7.38 4.82
N SER A 16 33.39 8.68 4.74
CA SER A 16 34.41 9.74 4.72
C SER A 16 35.02 10.02 6.11
N LYS A 17 34.64 9.27 7.15
CA LYS A 17 35.11 9.41 8.54
C LYS A 17 34.89 10.80 9.16
N VAL A 18 33.99 11.60 8.58
CA VAL A 18 33.70 12.97 9.05
C VAL A 18 33.15 12.96 10.48
N HIS A 19 32.40 11.91 10.83
CA HIS A 19 31.78 11.70 12.14
C HIS A 19 32.77 11.51 13.31
N ILE A 20 34.07 11.31 13.04
CA ILE A 20 35.08 11.10 14.09
C ILE A 20 35.36 12.39 14.88
N ASN A 21 35.25 13.56 14.25
CA ASN A 21 35.39 14.84 14.93
C ASN A 21 34.03 15.41 15.34
N LEU A 22 34.04 16.27 16.35
CA LEU A 22 32.84 16.86 16.94
C LEU A 22 31.94 17.57 15.92
N ASN A 23 32.52 18.41 15.06
CA ASN A 23 31.76 19.17 14.05
C ASN A 23 31.05 18.23 13.06
N GLY A 24 31.75 17.19 12.61
CA GLY A 24 31.19 16.21 11.70
C GLY A 24 30.17 15.30 12.35
N PHE A 25 30.35 14.95 13.63
CA PHE A 25 29.34 14.25 14.43
C PHE A 25 28.06 15.09 14.57
N LEU A 26 28.17 16.36 14.96
CA LEU A 26 27.01 17.26 15.08
C LEU A 26 26.29 17.46 13.74
N LYS A 27 27.03 17.56 12.63
CA LYS A 27 26.45 17.59 11.28
C LYS A 27 25.67 16.32 10.94
N LEU A 28 26.18 15.16 11.33
CA LEU A 28 25.52 13.87 11.13
C LEU A 28 24.24 13.76 11.98
N VAL A 29 24.29 14.20 13.23
CA VAL A 29 23.10 14.31 14.11
C VAL A 29 22.03 15.19 13.47
N SER A 30 22.39 16.36 12.93
CA SER A 30 21.41 17.23 12.25
C SER A 30 20.72 16.53 11.07
N LEU A 31 21.46 15.71 10.30
CA LEU A 31 20.89 14.95 9.18
C LEU A 31 20.00 13.80 9.66
N ILE A 32 20.41 13.06 10.69
CA ILE A 32 19.60 12.01 11.32
C ILE A 32 18.29 12.60 11.84
N ASN A 33 18.33 13.78 12.44
CA ASN A 33 17.15 14.43 12.99
C ASN A 33 16.10 14.79 11.91
N LYS A 34 16.48 14.80 10.63
CA LYS A 34 15.59 15.01 9.48
C LYS A 34 15.02 13.71 8.87
N LEU A 35 15.40 12.53 9.38
CA LEU A 35 14.83 11.24 8.95
C LEU A 35 13.39 11.02 9.48
N ASN A 36 12.82 9.85 9.18
CA ASN A 36 11.41 9.47 9.47
C ASN A 36 10.92 9.84 10.88
N LYS A 37 11.75 9.63 11.90
CA LYS A 37 11.45 9.96 13.29
C LYS A 37 12.57 10.86 13.82
N PRO A 38 12.26 12.12 14.19
CA PRO A 38 13.23 12.99 14.83
C PRO A 38 13.80 12.35 16.10
N ILE A 39 15.00 12.77 16.43
CA ILE A 39 15.68 12.38 17.67
C ILE A 39 14.84 12.91 18.85
N SER A 40 14.73 12.13 19.93
CA SER A 40 13.95 12.56 21.09
C SER A 40 14.53 13.81 21.74
N SER A 41 13.65 14.61 22.36
CA SER A 41 14.04 15.83 23.06
C SER A 41 15.08 15.58 24.16
N SER A 42 14.98 14.45 24.88
CA SER A 42 15.95 14.05 25.90
C SER A 42 17.35 13.84 25.32
N VAL A 43 17.45 13.20 24.15
CA VAL A 43 18.73 12.96 23.47
C VAL A 43 19.26 14.27 22.89
N LEU A 44 18.41 15.09 22.26
CA LEU A 44 18.80 16.42 21.76
C LEU A 44 19.33 17.33 22.88
N SER A 45 18.73 17.27 24.07
CA SER A 45 19.19 18.02 25.26
C SER A 45 20.56 17.55 25.77
N ASN A 46 20.86 16.26 25.65
CA ASN A 46 22.21 15.78 25.97
C ASN A 46 23.22 16.18 24.90
N LEU A 47 22.83 16.14 23.63
CA LEU A 47 23.70 16.50 22.50
C LEU A 47 23.99 18.00 22.43
N SER A 48 23.07 18.87 22.89
CA SER A 48 23.30 20.31 22.93
C SER A 48 24.46 20.70 23.86
N LYS A 49 24.81 19.85 24.84
CA LYS A 49 25.99 20.01 25.68
C LYS A 49 27.31 19.90 24.90
N LEU A 50 27.29 19.21 23.76
CA LEU A 50 28.45 19.02 22.88
C LEU A 50 28.61 20.16 21.87
N GLY A 51 27.54 20.91 21.58
CA GLY A 51 27.56 22.04 20.67
C GLY A 51 26.21 22.27 19.97
N ILE A 52 26.13 23.36 19.22
CA ILE A 52 24.94 23.72 18.45
C ILE A 52 24.86 22.81 17.21
N LEU A 53 23.68 22.23 16.98
CA LEU A 53 23.41 21.47 15.78
C LEU A 53 23.39 22.41 14.56
N PRO A 54 24.27 22.23 13.56
CA PRO A 54 24.26 23.09 12.38
C PRO A 54 22.98 22.88 11.57
N ASN A 55 22.47 23.95 10.97
CA ASN A 55 21.43 23.80 9.96
C ASN A 55 22.03 23.09 8.73
N VAL A 56 21.55 21.89 8.45
CA VAL A 56 21.95 21.11 7.28
C VAL A 56 20.84 21.18 6.25
N GLU A 57 21.00 22.05 5.26
CA GLU A 57 20.10 22.06 4.11
C GLU A 57 20.60 21.07 3.08
N PHE A 58 19.66 20.32 2.52
CA PHE A 58 19.91 19.35 1.48
C PHE A 58 18.81 19.52 0.44
N GLU A 59 19.20 19.60 -0.83
CA GLU A 59 18.26 19.67 -1.94
C GLU A 59 17.37 18.44 -1.90
N SER A 60 16.11 18.64 -1.52
CA SER A 60 15.16 17.54 -1.53
C SER A 60 14.97 17.11 -2.99
N PRO A 61 14.96 15.78 -3.27
CA PRO A 61 14.73 15.32 -4.62
C PRO A 61 13.37 15.86 -5.10
N ILE A 62 13.36 16.38 -6.33
CA ILE A 62 12.13 16.88 -6.96
C ILE A 62 11.15 15.71 -7.04
N LEU A 63 9.99 15.88 -6.42
CA LEU A 63 8.98 14.84 -6.38
C LEU A 63 8.28 14.77 -7.74
N ASN A 64 8.37 13.62 -8.41
CA ASN A 64 7.56 13.34 -9.59
C ASN A 64 6.14 12.99 -9.16
N LEU A 65 5.19 13.92 -9.37
CA LEU A 65 3.77 13.77 -9.05
C LEU A 65 2.97 13.01 -10.13
N ASN A 66 3.62 12.53 -11.18
CA ASN A 66 3.00 11.68 -12.18
C ASN A 66 4.00 10.61 -12.68
N PRO A 67 4.47 9.73 -11.79
CA PRO A 67 5.48 8.74 -12.14
C PRO A 67 4.92 7.71 -13.12
N ASN A 68 5.70 7.36 -14.13
CA ASN A 68 5.44 6.17 -14.93
C ASN A 68 5.96 4.94 -14.16
N LEU A 69 5.03 4.20 -13.56
CA LEU A 69 5.38 3.09 -12.68
C LEU A 69 5.66 1.81 -13.45
N ASN A 70 6.78 1.15 -13.13
CA ASN A 70 7.09 -0.16 -13.67
C ASN A 70 6.06 -1.20 -13.19
N PRO A 71 5.53 -2.10 -14.05
CA PRO A 71 4.55 -3.11 -13.64
C PRO A 71 5.00 -4.03 -12.49
N PHE A 72 6.28 -4.42 -12.43
CA PHE A 72 6.83 -5.17 -11.29
C PHE A 72 6.80 -4.34 -10.00
N TRP A 73 7.06 -3.04 -10.09
CA TRP A 73 6.93 -2.14 -8.95
C TRP A 73 5.48 -2.07 -8.47
N ILE A 74 4.51 -1.98 -9.39
CA ILE A 74 3.08 -1.99 -9.05
C ILE A 74 2.71 -3.30 -8.34
N SER A 75 3.16 -4.45 -8.88
CA SER A 75 2.92 -5.75 -8.25
C SER A 75 3.50 -5.81 -6.83
N GLY A 76 4.78 -5.44 -6.66
CA GLY A 76 5.43 -5.42 -5.35
C GLY A 76 4.78 -4.45 -4.36
N PHE A 77 4.36 -3.27 -4.84
CA PHE A 77 3.65 -2.30 -4.01
C PHE A 77 2.28 -2.83 -3.56
N ILE A 78 1.52 -3.48 -4.44
CA ILE A 78 0.24 -4.13 -4.09
C ILE A 78 0.48 -5.34 -3.17
N ALA A 79 1.58 -6.07 -3.33
CA ALA A 79 1.94 -7.17 -2.43
C ALA A 79 2.12 -6.69 -0.98
N GLY A 80 2.71 -5.50 -0.79
CA GLY A 80 2.90 -4.87 0.52
C GLY A 80 1.67 -4.12 1.06
N GLU A 81 1.11 -3.21 0.27
CA GLU A 81 0.08 -2.23 0.70
C GLU A 81 -1.35 -2.59 0.25
N GLY A 82 -1.49 -3.58 -0.62
CA GLY A 82 -2.76 -3.99 -1.19
C GLY A 82 -3.58 -4.89 -0.27
N SER A 83 -4.89 -4.86 -0.44
CA SER A 83 -5.86 -5.68 0.29
C SER A 83 -6.86 -6.31 -0.68
N PHE A 84 -6.99 -7.64 -0.62
CA PHE A 84 -8.00 -8.41 -1.34
C PHE A 84 -9.09 -8.83 -0.35
N THR A 85 -10.16 -8.05 -0.29
CA THR A 85 -11.18 -8.15 0.76
C THR A 85 -12.59 -8.22 0.18
N TYR A 86 -13.60 -8.18 1.03
CA TYR A 86 -14.99 -8.20 0.63
C TYR A 86 -15.86 -7.34 1.55
N LEU A 87 -16.93 -6.79 0.99
CA LEU A 87 -18.04 -6.20 1.73
C LEU A 87 -19.18 -7.20 1.79
N THR A 88 -19.88 -7.25 2.92
CA THR A 88 -21.04 -8.12 3.12
C THR A 88 -22.30 -7.29 3.30
N ARG A 89 -23.35 -7.61 2.54
CA ARG A 89 -24.69 -7.08 2.75
C ARG A 89 -25.63 -8.22 3.13
N SER A 90 -26.34 -8.06 4.23
CA SER A 90 -27.39 -9.00 4.64
C SER A 90 -28.74 -8.57 4.06
N ARG A 91 -29.51 -9.52 3.56
CA ARG A 91 -30.91 -9.29 3.14
C ARG A 91 -31.77 -10.53 3.39
N LYS A 92 -33.10 -10.37 3.35
CA LYS A 92 -34.03 -11.51 3.41
C LYS A 92 -34.34 -12.01 1.99
N ASN A 93 -34.42 -13.33 1.82
CA ASN A 93 -34.95 -13.95 0.60
C ASN A 93 -36.49 -14.08 0.66
N TYR A 94 -37.10 -14.65 -0.38
CA TYR A 94 -38.55 -14.89 -0.45
C TYR A 94 -39.11 -15.76 0.70
N GLN A 95 -38.27 -16.61 1.31
CA GLN A 95 -38.63 -17.45 2.46
C GLN A 95 -38.34 -16.75 3.81
N MET A 96 -38.11 -15.44 3.82
CA MET A 96 -37.68 -14.63 4.97
C MET A 96 -36.36 -15.05 5.63
N LYS A 97 -35.57 -15.93 5.02
CA LYS A 97 -34.25 -16.33 5.53
C LYS A 97 -33.23 -15.23 5.25
N ILE A 98 -32.38 -14.95 6.23
CA ILE A 98 -31.26 -14.02 6.07
C ILE A 98 -30.21 -14.69 5.18
N ILE A 99 -29.83 -13.99 4.11
CA ILE A 99 -28.77 -14.38 3.19
C ILE A 99 -27.74 -13.25 3.07
N LYS A 100 -26.50 -13.61 2.77
CA LYS A 100 -25.37 -12.69 2.63
C LYS A 100 -24.98 -12.53 1.17
N ASP A 101 -24.90 -11.30 0.72
CA ASP A 101 -24.36 -10.92 -0.57
C ASP A 101 -22.94 -10.38 -0.38
N TYR A 102 -21.99 -10.95 -1.13
CA TYR A 102 -20.58 -10.59 -1.09
C TYR A 102 -20.23 -9.70 -2.27
N THR A 103 -19.60 -8.57 -1.99
CA THR A 103 -18.98 -7.70 -3.00
C THR A 103 -17.48 -7.74 -2.80
N LEU A 104 -16.74 -8.19 -3.81
CA LEU A 104 -15.29 -8.39 -3.71
C LEU A 104 -14.62 -7.04 -4.00
N VAL A 105 -13.67 -6.67 -3.16
CA VAL A 105 -13.00 -5.37 -3.21
C VAL A 105 -11.49 -5.56 -3.20
N MET A 106 -10.81 -4.97 -4.17
CA MET A 106 -9.37 -4.74 -4.08
C MET A 106 -9.13 -3.29 -3.66
N GLU A 107 -8.29 -3.08 -2.65
CA GLU A 107 -7.89 -1.76 -2.19
C GLU A 107 -6.38 -1.62 -2.09
N VAL A 108 -5.86 -0.43 -2.38
CA VAL A 108 -4.50 -0.02 -2.03
C VAL A 108 -4.61 1.29 -1.29
N SER A 109 -4.11 1.35 -0.06
CA SER A 109 -4.18 2.54 0.79
C SER A 109 -2.81 3.18 0.92
N GLN A 110 -2.75 4.50 1.03
CA GLN A 110 -1.51 5.21 1.32
C GLN A 110 -1.80 6.54 2.02
N ASN A 111 -0.80 7.15 2.67
CA ASN A 111 -0.89 8.52 3.15
C ASN A 111 -1.30 9.47 2.01
N SER A 112 -2.20 10.41 2.28
CA SER A 112 -2.69 11.36 1.28
C SER A 112 -1.62 12.29 0.71
N LYS A 113 -0.45 12.42 1.36
CA LYS A 113 0.71 13.12 0.78
C LYS A 113 1.27 12.42 -0.46
N ASP A 114 1.07 11.12 -0.55
CA ASP A 114 1.57 10.24 -1.62
C ASP A 114 0.45 9.80 -2.59
N TRP A 115 -0.64 10.59 -2.68
CA TRP A 115 -1.82 10.32 -3.52
C TRP A 115 -1.49 10.03 -4.99
N PHE A 116 -0.42 10.63 -5.51
CA PHE A 116 0.00 10.52 -6.91
C PHE A 116 0.43 9.10 -7.29
N ILE A 117 0.92 8.30 -6.33
CA ILE A 117 1.21 6.88 -6.53
C ILE A 117 -0.08 6.13 -6.86
N LEU A 118 -1.12 6.31 -6.05
CA LEU A 118 -2.41 5.64 -6.23
C LEU A 118 -3.09 6.05 -7.53
N THR A 119 -2.97 7.34 -7.90
CA THR A 119 -3.46 7.84 -9.19
C THR A 119 -2.71 7.20 -10.37
N SER A 120 -1.40 6.97 -10.23
CA SER A 120 -0.61 6.29 -11.27
C SER A 120 -0.97 4.80 -11.39
N ILE A 121 -1.28 4.14 -10.28
CA ILE A 121 -1.83 2.77 -10.27
C ILE A 121 -3.20 2.72 -10.95
N GLN A 122 -4.09 3.68 -10.66
CA GLN A 122 -5.39 3.77 -11.33
C GLN A 122 -5.21 3.96 -12.85
N LYS A 123 -4.30 4.85 -13.28
CA LYS A 123 -3.99 5.07 -14.70
C LYS A 123 -3.47 3.80 -15.37
N TYR A 124 -2.63 3.03 -14.69
CA TYR A 124 -2.11 1.76 -15.19
C TYR A 124 -3.24 0.74 -15.47
N PHE A 125 -4.15 0.54 -14.51
CA PHE A 125 -5.27 -0.40 -14.69
C PHE A 125 -6.41 0.16 -15.56
N GLN A 126 -6.51 1.49 -15.69
CA GLN A 126 -7.56 2.21 -16.41
C GLN A 126 -8.98 1.98 -15.84
N VAL A 127 -9.08 1.48 -14.61
CA VAL A 127 -10.32 1.18 -13.90
C VAL A 127 -10.16 1.49 -12.41
N GLY A 128 -11.26 1.37 -11.66
CA GLY A 128 -11.27 1.68 -10.23
C GLY A 128 -11.31 3.18 -9.96
N LYS A 129 -11.43 3.50 -8.67
CA LYS A 129 -11.67 4.87 -8.19
C LYS A 129 -10.74 5.23 -7.05
N ILE A 130 -10.40 6.52 -6.97
CA ILE A 130 -9.64 7.10 -5.87
C ILE A 130 -10.61 7.70 -4.86
N TYR A 131 -10.40 7.38 -3.58
CA TYR A 131 -11.18 7.88 -2.47
C TYR A 131 -10.24 8.55 -1.47
N ASN A 132 -10.60 9.74 -1.01
CA ASN A 132 -9.94 10.39 0.12
C ASN A 132 -10.75 10.08 1.38
N GLU A 133 -10.11 9.44 2.34
CA GLU A 133 -10.70 9.08 3.62
C GLU A 133 -10.36 10.12 4.68
N THR A 134 -11.09 10.07 5.80
CA THR A 134 -10.73 10.87 6.97
C THR A 134 -9.34 10.45 7.51
N ARG A 135 -8.64 11.37 8.19
CA ARG A 135 -7.29 11.17 8.77
C ARG A 135 -6.12 11.16 7.78
N GLY A 136 -6.31 11.71 6.57
CA GLY A 136 -5.20 11.88 5.62
C GLY A 136 -4.73 10.58 4.99
N ILE A 137 -5.68 9.68 4.68
CA ILE A 137 -5.45 8.46 3.92
C ILE A 137 -6.18 8.56 2.58
N THR A 138 -5.51 8.15 1.52
CA THR A 138 -6.11 8.01 0.18
C THR A 138 -6.12 6.53 -0.19
N LYS A 139 -7.16 6.09 -0.91
CA LYS A 139 -7.35 4.71 -1.33
C LYS A 139 -7.63 4.62 -2.82
N PHE A 140 -6.94 3.74 -3.51
CA PHE A 140 -7.39 3.19 -4.78
C PHE A 140 -8.27 1.97 -4.49
N ARG A 141 -9.47 1.91 -5.09
CA ARG A 141 -10.43 0.82 -4.87
C ARG A 141 -11.02 0.33 -6.19
N LEU A 142 -11.05 -0.98 -6.37
CA LEU A 142 -11.67 -1.67 -7.49
C LEU A 142 -12.73 -2.66 -6.98
N VAL A 143 -13.97 -2.55 -7.50
CA VAL A 143 -15.15 -3.27 -6.99
C VAL A 143 -15.94 -3.98 -8.11
N VAL A 144 -15.89 -3.45 -9.32
CA VAL A 144 -16.68 -3.96 -10.45
C VAL A 144 -16.07 -5.28 -10.93
N LYS A 145 -16.82 -6.38 -10.85
CA LYS A 145 -16.33 -7.73 -11.14
C LYS A 145 -15.84 -7.89 -12.58
N GLU A 146 -16.50 -7.24 -13.54
CA GLU A 146 -16.08 -7.23 -14.94
C GLU A 146 -14.76 -6.49 -15.13
N GLU A 147 -14.58 -5.34 -14.47
CA GLU A 147 -13.31 -4.60 -14.50
C GLU A 147 -12.18 -5.41 -13.86
N ILE A 148 -12.46 -6.11 -12.76
CA ILE A 148 -11.50 -7.01 -12.11
C ILE A 148 -11.03 -8.08 -13.09
N ILE A 149 -11.97 -8.79 -13.73
CA ILE A 149 -11.63 -9.87 -14.65
C ILE A 149 -10.83 -9.35 -15.85
N ASN A 150 -11.29 -8.24 -16.44
CA ASN A 150 -10.75 -7.78 -17.72
C ASN A 150 -9.50 -6.91 -17.59
N LYS A 151 -9.28 -6.25 -16.45
CA LYS A 151 -8.21 -5.26 -16.27
C LYS A 151 -7.25 -5.58 -15.14
N LEU A 152 -7.70 -6.24 -14.07
CA LEU A 152 -6.81 -6.59 -12.95
C LEU A 152 -6.09 -7.93 -13.16
N ILE A 153 -6.80 -8.96 -13.61
CA ILE A 153 -6.22 -10.30 -13.76
C ILE A 153 -5.08 -10.35 -14.79
N PRO A 154 -5.21 -9.80 -16.02
CA PRO A 154 -4.20 -10.01 -17.06
C PRO A 154 -2.81 -9.48 -16.70
N PRO A 155 -2.65 -8.28 -16.09
CA PRO A 155 -1.35 -7.81 -15.62
C PRO A 155 -0.65 -8.77 -14.65
N PHE A 156 -1.38 -9.39 -13.71
CA PHE A 156 -0.80 -10.29 -12.72
C PHE A 156 -0.42 -11.67 -13.28
N LEU A 157 -0.73 -11.97 -14.54
CA LEU A 157 -0.17 -13.16 -15.22
C LEU A 157 1.30 -12.93 -15.61
N ASN A 158 1.64 -11.71 -16.03
CA ASN A 158 2.99 -11.34 -16.46
C ASN A 158 3.83 -10.78 -15.30
N TYR A 159 3.17 -10.17 -14.33
CA TYR A 159 3.79 -9.53 -13.16
C TYR A 159 3.15 -10.07 -11.88
N PRO A 160 3.37 -11.35 -11.55
CA PRO A 160 2.66 -12.01 -10.47
C PRO A 160 2.90 -11.34 -9.12
N LEU A 161 1.90 -11.44 -8.24
CA LEU A 161 2.08 -11.11 -6.83
C LEU A 161 2.94 -12.19 -6.17
N GLU A 162 3.72 -11.80 -5.18
CA GLU A 162 4.56 -12.72 -4.42
C GLU A 162 4.15 -12.78 -2.93
N GLY A 163 4.64 -13.79 -2.23
CA GLY A 163 4.41 -13.98 -0.80
C GLY A 163 2.96 -14.33 -0.44
N PRO A 164 2.56 -14.12 0.84
CA PRO A 164 1.23 -14.48 1.33
C PRO A 164 0.08 -13.80 0.58
N LYS A 165 0.34 -12.62 0.00
CA LYS A 165 -0.65 -11.87 -0.78
C LYS A 165 -1.11 -12.65 -2.02
N LEU A 166 -0.24 -13.46 -2.63
CA LEU A 166 -0.59 -14.31 -3.77
C LEU A 166 -1.69 -15.33 -3.39
N LEU A 167 -1.64 -15.88 -2.16
CA LEU A 167 -2.65 -16.81 -1.67
C LEU A 167 -4.00 -16.12 -1.48
N GLN A 168 -4.00 -14.93 -0.87
CA GLN A 168 -5.20 -14.10 -0.71
C GLN A 168 -5.80 -13.77 -2.09
N TYR A 169 -4.99 -13.26 -3.02
CA TYR A 169 -5.38 -12.95 -4.39
C TYR A 169 -5.99 -14.15 -5.12
N SER A 170 -5.35 -15.32 -5.03
CA SER A 170 -5.79 -16.53 -5.74
C SER A 170 -7.18 -16.99 -5.29
N ILE A 171 -7.44 -17.00 -3.98
CA ILE A 171 -8.77 -17.34 -3.44
C ILE A 171 -9.78 -16.26 -3.84
N TRP A 172 -9.39 -15.00 -3.73
CA TRP A 172 -10.24 -13.86 -4.05
C TRP A 172 -10.69 -13.88 -5.52
N ILE A 173 -9.77 -14.13 -6.46
CA ILE A 173 -10.10 -14.29 -7.89
C ILE A 173 -11.00 -15.48 -8.15
N LYS A 174 -10.79 -16.60 -7.44
CA LYS A 174 -11.69 -17.76 -7.55
C LYS A 174 -13.13 -17.37 -7.20
N ILE A 175 -13.33 -16.58 -6.14
CA ILE A 175 -14.66 -16.09 -5.76
C ILE A 175 -15.21 -15.14 -6.83
N VAL A 176 -14.41 -14.21 -7.33
CA VAL A 176 -14.83 -13.27 -8.39
C VAL A 176 -15.32 -14.01 -9.63
N LYS A 177 -14.57 -15.02 -10.09
CA LYS A 177 -14.96 -15.86 -11.23
C LYS A 177 -16.28 -16.58 -10.99
N MET A 178 -16.45 -17.23 -9.83
CA MET A 178 -17.72 -17.89 -9.48
C MET A 178 -18.92 -16.92 -9.46
N LEU A 179 -18.72 -15.67 -9.04
CA LEU A 179 -19.78 -14.65 -9.04
C LEU A 179 -20.18 -14.17 -10.44
N VAL A 180 -19.33 -14.37 -11.45
CA VAL A 180 -19.57 -13.99 -12.85
C VAL A 180 -20.10 -15.18 -13.65
N GLU A 181 -19.45 -16.34 -13.53
CA GLU A 181 -19.77 -17.56 -14.29
C GLU A 181 -21.06 -18.23 -13.79
N GLU A 182 -21.35 -18.16 -12.49
CA GLU A 182 -22.57 -18.68 -11.89
C GLU A 182 -23.44 -17.52 -11.38
N PRO A 183 -24.19 -16.80 -12.23
CA PRO A 183 -24.99 -15.65 -11.78
C PRO A 183 -26.24 -16.07 -10.98
N ILE A 184 -26.73 -17.29 -11.19
CA ILE A 184 -27.89 -17.85 -10.50
C ILE A 184 -27.48 -18.29 -9.09
N LYS A 185 -28.18 -17.78 -8.08
CA LYS A 185 -27.92 -18.13 -6.68
C LYS A 185 -28.55 -19.49 -6.36
N THR A 186 -27.70 -20.48 -6.07
CA THR A 186 -28.10 -21.79 -5.56
C THR A 186 -27.48 -22.01 -4.18
N LEU A 187 -28.09 -22.88 -3.37
CA LEU A 187 -27.56 -23.21 -2.04
C LEU A 187 -26.15 -23.78 -2.12
N GLU A 188 -25.88 -24.63 -3.11
CA GLU A 188 -24.58 -25.24 -3.33
C GLU A 188 -23.50 -24.20 -3.64
N ARG A 189 -23.78 -23.29 -4.59
CA ARG A 189 -22.88 -22.18 -4.94
C ARG A 189 -22.60 -21.29 -3.74
N ASP A 190 -23.64 -20.88 -3.03
CA ASP A 190 -23.49 -19.94 -1.91
C ASP A 190 -22.69 -20.60 -0.76
N ASN A 191 -22.85 -21.90 -0.53
CA ASN A 191 -22.02 -22.67 0.40
C ASN A 191 -20.54 -22.73 -0.04
N LYS A 192 -20.28 -22.94 -1.34
CA LYS A 192 -18.91 -22.91 -1.90
C LYS A 192 -18.26 -21.54 -1.70
N ILE A 193 -18.97 -20.46 -2.04
CA ILE A 193 -18.50 -19.08 -1.86
C ILE A 193 -18.25 -18.80 -0.37
N TYR A 194 -19.17 -19.19 0.51
CA TYR A 194 -19.03 -18.99 1.95
C TYR A 194 -17.75 -19.65 2.51
N ASN A 195 -17.46 -20.88 2.09
CA ASN A 195 -16.25 -21.58 2.49
C ASN A 195 -14.97 -20.89 1.99
N LEU A 196 -14.98 -20.37 0.76
CA LEU A 196 -13.85 -19.60 0.23
C LEU A 196 -13.67 -18.28 0.96
N ILE A 197 -14.76 -17.59 1.31
CA ILE A 197 -14.72 -16.36 2.12
C ILE A 197 -14.12 -16.65 3.49
N LYS A 198 -14.56 -17.71 4.18
CA LYS A 198 -13.97 -18.11 5.47
C LYS A 198 -12.46 -18.39 5.34
N LYS A 199 -12.04 -19.03 4.25
CA LYS A 199 -10.63 -19.28 3.98
C LYS A 199 -9.86 -17.97 3.73
N LEU A 200 -10.43 -17.04 2.95
CA LEU A 200 -9.84 -15.74 2.69
C LEU A 200 -9.67 -14.91 3.97
N SER A 201 -10.66 -14.91 4.87
CA SER A 201 -10.61 -14.17 6.15
C SER A 201 -9.57 -14.70 7.15
N ASN A 202 -9.07 -15.92 6.95
CA ASN A 202 -8.09 -16.57 7.82
C ASN A 202 -6.65 -16.43 7.32
N LEU A 203 -6.44 -15.72 6.20
CA LEU A 203 -5.13 -15.41 5.62
C LEU A 203 -4.74 -13.96 5.89
#